data_AF-A0AAF0ZKB3-F1
#
_entry.id   AF-A0AAF0ZKB3-F1
#
_cell.length_a   1.000
_cell.length_b   1.000
_cell.length_c   1.000
_cell.angle_alpha   90.00
_cell.angle_beta   90.00
_cell.angle_gamma   90.00
#
_symmetry.space_group_name_H-M   'P 1'
#
loop_
_entity.id
_entity.type
_entity.pdbx_description
1 polymer ?
#
loop_
_entity_poly.entity_id
_entity_poly.type
_entity_poly.pdbx_seq_one_letter_code
_entity_poly.pdbx_strand_id
1 'polypeptide(L)'
;LLSNHNGTILKFTLRTFALITGLNCVGVIDDFKFNTKEPNRLIVQYLGGNEFIRKSDLMSIFTKKVWADNEDDALKFAILYIIHTYVYSGERTSKRIHRIHFNLVESGRYRQ
;
A
#
# COMPACT_ATOMS: atom_id res chain seq x y z
N LEU A 1 11.54 -2.58 11.42
CA LEU A 1 10.75 -1.42 10.98
C LEU A 1 10.64 -0.45 12.15
N LEU A 2 11.01 0.80 11.91
CA LEU A 2 10.95 1.89 12.89
C LEU A 2 9.88 2.86 12.40
N SER A 3 8.75 2.94 13.09
CA SER A 3 7.73 3.96 12.81
C SER A 3 7.66 4.94 13.98
N ASN A 4 7.78 6.22 13.68
CA ASN A 4 7.64 7.30 14.66
C ASN A 4 6.20 7.82 14.62
N HIS A 5 5.51 7.76 15.77
CA HIS A 5 4.17 8.31 15.94
C HIS A 5 4.16 9.16 17.21
N ASN A 6 3.96 10.48 17.10
CA ASN A 6 3.96 11.43 18.21
C ASN A 6 5.15 11.27 19.18
N GLY A 7 6.36 11.05 18.67
CA GLY A 7 7.56 10.90 19.48
C GLY A 7 7.77 9.50 20.09
N THR A 8 6.81 8.59 19.91
CA THR A 8 6.94 7.19 20.30
C THR A 8 7.50 6.38 19.12
N ILE A 9 8.59 5.65 19.36
CA ILE A 9 9.20 4.75 18.38
C ILE A 9 8.61 3.37 18.58
N LEU A 10 7.78 2.93 17.63
CA LEU A 10 7.38 1.53 17.54
C LEU A 10 8.48 0.77 16.79
N LYS A 11 9.04 -0.25 17.45
CA LYS A 11 10.07 -1.12 16.89
C LYS A 11 9.52 -2.52 16.78
N PHE A 12 9.33 -2.96 15.54
CA PHE A 12 8.88 -4.32 15.25
C PHE A 12 9.77 -4.95 14.18
N THR A 13 9.96 -6.27 14.28
CA THR A 13 10.56 -7.04 13.20
C THR A 13 9.59 -7.14 12.03
N LEU A 14 10.07 -7.45 10.83
CA LEU A 14 9.20 -7.69 9.68
C LEU A 14 8.21 -8.85 9.96
N ARG A 15 8.66 -9.86 10.71
CA ARG A 15 7.81 -10.96 11.18
C ARG A 15 6.71 -10.49 12.14
N THR A 16 7.03 -9.62 13.09
CA THR A 16 6.02 -9.06 14.00
C THR A 16 5.01 -8.19 13.26
N PHE A 17 5.47 -7.42 12.26
CA PHE A 17 4.59 -6.65 11.38
C PHE A 17 3.65 -7.54 10.57
N ALA A 18 4.20 -8.57 9.91
CA ALA A 18 3.46 -9.59 9.19
C ALA A 18 2.36 -10.22 10.05
N LEU A 19 2.73 -10.60 11.29
CA LEU A 19 1.81 -11.23 12.23
C LEU A 19 0.68 -10.30 12.69
N ILE A 20 0.98 -9.02 12.97
CA ILE A 20 -0.02 -8.03 13.38
C ILE A 20 -0.96 -7.67 12.21
N THR A 21 -0.42 -7.58 11.00
CA THR A 21 -1.18 -7.13 9.82
C THR A 21 -1.82 -8.28 9.05
N GLY A 22 -1.48 -9.54 9.36
CA GLY A 22 -1.84 -10.72 8.58
C GLY A 22 -1.19 -10.75 7.19
N LEU A 23 -0.21 -9.89 6.91
CA LEU A 23 0.46 -9.83 5.60
C LEU A 23 1.57 -10.87 5.55
N ASN A 24 1.61 -11.70 4.50
CA ASN A 24 2.80 -12.48 4.24
C ASN A 24 3.93 -11.55 3.78
N CYS A 25 5.01 -11.53 4.56
CA CYS A 25 6.22 -10.74 4.29
C CYS A 25 7.41 -11.62 3.84
N VAL A 26 7.17 -12.90 3.57
CA VAL A 26 8.13 -13.87 3.04
C VAL A 26 7.82 -14.08 1.56
N GLY A 27 8.15 -13.08 0.73
CA GLY A 27 7.92 -13.14 -0.71
C GLY A 27 9.12 -13.70 -1.46
N VAL A 28 8.86 -14.44 -2.54
CA VAL A 28 9.87 -14.77 -3.55
C VAL A 28 9.92 -13.61 -4.55
N ILE A 29 11.08 -13.29 -5.12
CA ILE A 29 11.25 -12.14 -6.04
C ILE A 29 10.25 -12.19 -7.21
N ASP A 30 9.88 -13.40 -7.65
CA ASP A 30 8.90 -13.61 -8.72
C ASP A 30 7.48 -13.12 -8.38
N ASP A 31 7.11 -13.08 -7.10
CA ASP A 31 5.80 -12.56 -6.65
C ASP A 31 5.64 -11.07 -6.94
N PHE A 32 6.76 -10.37 -7.13
CA PHE A 32 6.82 -8.94 -7.43
C PHE A 32 7.00 -8.66 -8.94
N LYS A 33 7.01 -9.69 -9.78
CA LYS A 33 6.97 -9.52 -11.25
C LYS A 33 5.52 -9.34 -11.69
N PHE A 34 5.23 -8.16 -12.24
CA PHE A 34 3.92 -7.81 -12.78
C PHE A 34 4.03 -7.37 -14.24
N ASN A 35 3.03 -7.70 -15.05
CA ASN A 35 2.90 -7.13 -16.39
C ASN A 35 2.61 -5.63 -16.27
N THR A 36 3.56 -4.79 -16.71
CA THR A 36 3.41 -3.34 -16.66
C THR A 36 2.61 -2.78 -17.84
N LYS A 37 2.34 -3.59 -18.87
CA LYS A 37 1.57 -3.18 -20.06
C LYS A 37 0.08 -3.00 -19.78
N GLU A 38 -0.49 -3.84 -18.93
CA GLU A 38 -1.91 -3.75 -18.55
C GLU A 38 -2.10 -2.69 -17.48
N PRO A 39 -3.07 -1.77 -17.58
CA PRO A 39 -3.30 -0.78 -16.54
C PRO A 39 -3.77 -1.43 -15.23
N ASN A 40 -3.41 -0.81 -14.10
CA ASN A 40 -3.89 -1.23 -12.79
C ASN A 40 -5.31 -0.69 -12.55
N ARG A 41 -6.29 -1.52 -12.18
CA ARG A 41 -7.68 -1.08 -12.05
C ARG A 41 -7.85 -0.06 -10.93
N LEU A 42 -7.16 -0.22 -9.80
CA LEU A 42 -7.27 0.72 -8.68
C LEU A 42 -6.82 2.12 -9.09
N ILE A 43 -5.74 2.20 -9.89
CA ILE A 43 -5.23 3.46 -10.43
C ILE A 43 -6.24 4.07 -11.42
N VAL A 44 -6.76 3.28 -12.35
CA VAL A 44 -7.73 3.78 -13.34
C VAL A 44 -9.01 4.27 -12.67
N GLN A 45 -9.56 3.46 -11.77
CA GLN A 45 -10.88 3.69 -11.18
C GLN A 45 -10.88 4.81 -10.14
N TYR A 46 -9.85 4.91 -9.30
CA TYR A 46 -9.86 5.82 -8.15
C TYR A 46 -8.89 6.99 -8.27
N LEU A 47 -7.94 6.93 -9.20
CA LEU A 47 -6.87 7.92 -9.39
C LEU A 47 -6.86 8.54 -10.81
N GLY A 48 -7.94 8.32 -11.57
CA GLY A 48 -8.11 8.88 -12.92
C GLY A 48 -7.09 8.36 -13.93
N GLY A 49 -6.46 7.20 -13.67
CA GLY A 49 -5.48 6.61 -14.57
C GLY A 49 -4.10 7.27 -14.55
N ASN A 50 -3.85 8.24 -13.69
CA ASN A 50 -2.56 8.90 -13.59
C ASN A 50 -1.51 7.95 -12.96
N GLU A 51 -0.41 7.68 -13.68
CA GLU A 51 0.70 6.88 -13.13
C GLU A 51 1.55 7.65 -12.10
N PHE A 52 1.40 8.97 -12.01
CA PHE A 52 2.07 9.80 -11.01
C PHE A 52 1.18 9.97 -9.77
N ILE A 53 1.26 9.03 -8.84
CA ILE A 53 0.49 9.03 -7.60
C ILE A 53 1.41 9.37 -6.44
N ARG A 54 1.09 10.42 -5.69
CA ARG A 54 1.85 10.81 -4.48
C ARG A 54 1.31 10.10 -3.26
N LYS A 55 2.15 9.99 -2.23
CA LYS A 55 1.72 9.52 -0.90
C LYS A 55 0.56 10.35 -0.35
N SER A 56 0.55 11.67 -0.56
CA SER A 56 -0.60 12.54 -0.21
C SER A 56 -1.91 12.13 -0.88
N ASP A 57 -1.86 11.65 -2.13
CA ASP A 57 -3.05 11.29 -2.90
C ASP A 57 -3.66 10.00 -2.32
N LEU A 58 -2.82 9.03 -1.98
CA LEU A 58 -3.23 7.82 -1.24
C LEU A 58 -3.87 8.17 0.11
N MET A 59 -3.27 9.08 0.87
CA MET A 59 -3.80 9.51 2.18
C MET A 59 -5.17 10.19 2.05
N SER A 60 -5.34 11.01 1.00
CA SER A 60 -6.62 11.68 0.66
C SER A 60 -7.69 10.65 0.30
N ILE A 61 -7.37 9.71 -0.58
CA ILE A 61 -8.26 8.61 -1.00
C ILE A 61 -8.69 7.76 0.19
N PHE A 62 -7.74 7.41 1.07
CA PHE A 62 -8.02 6.59 2.24
C PHE A 62 -8.96 7.30 3.21
N THR A 63 -8.65 8.56 3.54
CA THR A 63 -9.46 9.37 4.45
C THR A 63 -10.88 9.61 3.90
N LYS A 64 -11.01 9.80 2.59
CA LYS A 64 -12.29 10.04 1.92
C LYS A 64 -13.10 8.76 1.68
N LYS A 65 -12.52 7.57 1.90
CA LYS A 65 -13.17 6.26 1.67
C LYS A 65 -13.82 6.15 0.29
N VAL A 66 -13.08 6.52 -0.76
CA VAL A 66 -13.61 6.63 -2.14
C VAL A 66 -14.13 5.31 -2.72
N TRP A 67 -13.79 4.17 -2.11
CA TRP A 67 -14.30 2.84 -2.48
C TRP A 67 -15.74 2.59 -2.00
N ALA A 68 -16.33 3.48 -1.20
CA ALA A 68 -17.66 3.35 -0.62
C ALA A 68 -17.86 1.97 0.04
N ASP A 69 -18.76 1.15 -0.48
CA ASP A 69 -19.13 -0.15 0.08
C ASP A 69 -18.34 -1.32 -0.52
N ASN A 70 -17.35 -1.07 -1.37
CA ASN A 70 -16.48 -2.12 -1.91
C ASN A 70 -15.44 -2.55 -0.87
N GLU A 71 -15.76 -3.58 -0.09
CA GLU A 71 -14.92 -4.11 0.99
C GLU A 71 -13.56 -4.64 0.51
N ASP A 72 -13.51 -5.26 -0.67
CA ASP A 72 -12.25 -5.81 -1.19
C ASP A 72 -11.28 -4.69 -1.57
N ASP A 73 -11.79 -3.61 -2.16
CA ASP A 73 -10.97 -2.43 -2.45
C ASP A 73 -10.64 -1.63 -1.19
N ALA A 74 -11.55 -1.59 -0.20
CA ALA A 74 -11.28 -1.02 1.12
C ALA A 74 -10.04 -1.67 1.76
N LEU A 75 -9.97 -3.00 1.72
CA LEU A 75 -8.86 -3.76 2.28
C LEU A 75 -7.55 -3.48 1.53
N LYS A 76 -7.58 -3.40 0.19
CA LYS A 76 -6.39 -3.07 -0.61
C LYS A 76 -5.85 -1.67 -0.29
N PHE A 77 -6.74 -0.69 -0.17
CA PHE A 77 -6.35 0.66 0.23
C PHE A 77 -5.88 0.74 1.68
N ALA A 78 -6.44 -0.06 2.60
CA ALA A 78 -5.97 -0.17 3.97
C ALA A 78 -4.53 -0.71 4.05
N ILE A 79 -4.22 -1.74 3.26
CA ILE A 79 -2.87 -2.30 3.19
C ILE A 79 -1.88 -1.27 2.64
N LEU A 80 -2.23 -0.61 1.53
CA LEU A 80 -1.41 0.48 0.97
C LEU A 80 -1.18 1.60 1.98
N TYR A 81 -2.23 2.01 2.69
CA TYR A 81 -2.17 3.06 3.70
C TYR A 81 -1.24 2.67 4.84
N ILE A 82 -1.37 1.47 5.39
CA ILE A 82 -0.51 0.97 6.48
C ILE A 82 0.95 0.91 6.03
N ILE A 83 1.23 0.36 4.84
CA ILE A 83 2.59 0.30 4.29
C ILE A 83 3.18 1.71 4.15
N HIS A 84 2.46 2.65 3.52
CA HIS A 84 3.00 3.99 3.32
C HIS A 84 3.05 4.85 4.60
N THR A 85 2.20 4.56 5.58
CA THR A 85 2.18 5.27 6.88
C THR A 85 3.30 4.80 7.79
N TYR A 86 3.48 3.49 7.93
CA TYR A 86 4.38 2.91 8.94
C TYR A 86 5.68 2.37 8.36
N VAL A 87 5.65 1.71 7.20
CA VAL A 87 6.86 1.14 6.58
C VAL A 87 7.68 2.23 5.90
N TYR A 88 7.01 3.09 5.14
CA TYR A 88 7.62 4.24 4.47
C TYR A 88 7.35 5.55 5.23
N SER A 89 7.29 5.49 6.56
CA SER A 89 6.95 6.65 7.41
C SER A 89 7.90 7.83 7.21
N GLY A 90 9.19 7.56 7.00
CA GLY A 90 10.22 8.59 6.78
C GLY A 90 10.18 9.27 5.41
N GLU A 91 9.35 8.80 4.48
CA GLU A 91 9.20 9.41 3.17
C GLU A 91 8.25 10.59 3.19
N ARG A 92 8.64 11.68 2.50
CA ARG A 92 7.82 12.88 2.30
C ARG A 92 6.49 12.53 1.64
N THR A 93 5.42 13.22 2.02
CA THR A 93 4.07 13.05 1.44
C THR A 93 4.03 13.36 -0.06
N SER A 94 4.94 14.18 -0.57
CA SER A 94 5.09 14.47 -2.00
C SER A 94 5.79 13.37 -2.79
N LYS A 95 6.36 12.35 -2.14
CA LYS A 95 7.06 11.26 -2.83
C LYS A 95 6.08 10.41 -3.64
N ARG A 96 6.50 10.05 -4.85
CA ARG A 96 5.75 9.18 -5.75
C ARG A 96 5.71 7.75 -5.21
N ILE A 97 4.53 7.16 -5.18
CA ILE A 97 4.33 5.74 -4.92
C ILE A 97 4.62 4.97 -6.21
N HIS A 98 5.42 3.91 -6.11
CA HIS A 98 5.66 3.04 -7.26
C HIS A 98 4.42 2.19 -7.55
N ARG A 99 4.02 2.13 -8.82
CA ARG A 99 2.87 1.36 -9.32
C ARG A 99 2.88 -0.12 -8.89
N ILE A 100 4.06 -0.69 -8.67
CA ILE A 100 4.21 -2.06 -8.18
C ILE A 100 3.49 -2.32 -6.85
N HIS A 101 3.34 -1.31 -5.99
CA HIS A 101 2.58 -1.44 -4.74
C HIS A 101 1.08 -1.64 -5.01
N PHE A 102 0.53 -0.94 -6.00
CA PHE A 102 -0.85 -1.12 -6.45
C PHE A 102 -1.05 -2.50 -7.09
N ASN A 103 -0.12 -2.92 -7.94
CA ASN A 103 -0.18 -4.25 -8.55
C ASN A 103 -0.14 -5.36 -7.50
N LEU A 104 0.66 -5.20 -6.43
CA LEU A 104 0.72 -6.15 -5.33
C LEU A 104 -0.65 -6.31 -4.65
N VAL A 105 -1.27 -5.20 -4.22
CA VAL A 105 -2.56 -5.29 -3.52
C VAL A 105 -3.70 -5.73 -4.44
N GLU A 106 -3.66 -5.35 -5.71
CA GLU A 106 -4.63 -5.80 -6.70
C GLU A 106 -4.53 -7.31 -6.96
N SER A 107 -3.30 -7.84 -7.04
CA SER A 107 -3.07 -9.27 -7.29
C SER A 107 -3.47 -10.19 -6.13
N GLY A 108 -3.62 -9.66 -4.92
CA GLY A 108 -3.90 -10.46 -3.72
C GLY A 108 -2.73 -11.33 -3.23
N ARG A 109 -1.55 -11.30 -3.88
CA ARG A 109 -0.39 -12.14 -3.56
C ARG A 109 0.14 -11.98 -2.13
N TYR A 110 -0.22 -10.90 -1.45
CA TYR A 110 0.13 -10.66 -0.04
C TYR A 110 -0.56 -11.60 0.96
N ARG A 111 -1.57 -12.37 0.53
CA ARG A 111 -2.33 -13.32 1.37
C ARG A 111 -1.82 -14.77 1.33
N GLN A 112 -0.87 -15.09 0.45
CA GLN A 112 -0.38 -16.47 0.24
C GLN A 112 0.57 -16.92 1.33
#